data_AF-A0A316MSH3-F1
#
_entry.id   AF-A0A316MSH3-F1
#
_cell.length_a   1.000
_cell.length_b   1.000
_cell.length_c   1.000
_cell.angle_alpha   90.00
_cell.angle_beta   90.00
_cell.angle_gamma   90.00
#
_symmetry.space_group_name_H-M   'P 1'
#
loop_
_entity.id
_entity.type
_entity.pdbx_description
1 polymer ?
#
loop_
_entity_poly.entity_id
_entity_poly.type
_entity_poly.pdbx_seq_one_letter_code
_entity_poly.pdbx_strand_id
1 'polypeptide(L)'
;MYQSAINAVSHVTGIPEADFLSPSRKWEYVEARMLLTLLLHREGVVDQRIADVIRRQRPTVTVLRHKAEDVIAYSSSLSLKLKKVLKAYEDRQSI
;
A
#
# COMPACT_ATOMS: atom_id res chain seq x y z
N MET A 1 12.80 4.92 5.10
CA MET A 1 11.34 5.10 5.32
C MET A 1 10.49 4.23 4.41
N TYR A 2 10.57 4.37 3.07
CA TYR A 2 9.70 3.65 2.14
C TYR A 2 9.95 2.14 2.06
N GLN A 3 11.22 1.70 2.19
CA GLN A 3 11.53 0.27 2.19
C GLN A 3 10.87 -0.48 3.35
N SER A 4 10.81 0.12 4.54
CA SER A 4 10.11 -0.49 5.69
C SER A 4 8.61 -0.66 5.41
N ALA A 5 7.98 0.31 4.72
CA ALA A 5 6.58 0.23 4.31
C ALA A 5 6.35 -0.86 3.25
N ILE A 6 7.21 -0.92 2.24
CA ILE A 6 7.21 -1.95 1.19
C ILE A 6 7.36 -3.35 1.82
N ASN A 7 8.34 -3.51 2.72
CA ASN A 7 8.59 -4.76 3.42
C ASN A 7 7.41 -5.17 4.31
N ALA A 8 6.77 -4.22 5.00
CA ALA A 8 5.57 -4.49 5.80
C ALA A 8 4.41 -4.99 4.92
N VAL A 9 4.17 -4.34 3.77
CA VAL A 9 3.14 -4.77 2.81
C VAL A 9 3.46 -6.15 2.24
N SER A 10 4.71 -6.38 1.82
CA SER A 10 5.14 -7.67 1.28
C SER A 10 4.99 -8.78 2.31
N HIS A 11 5.36 -8.54 3.56
CA HIS A 11 5.23 -9.50 4.65
C HIS A 11 3.77 -9.87 4.94
N VAL A 12 2.86 -8.90 4.98
CA VAL A 12 1.44 -9.15 5.30
C VAL A 12 0.67 -9.77 4.15
N THR A 13 0.99 -9.38 2.91
CA THR A 13 0.28 -9.89 1.71
C THR A 13 0.89 -11.17 1.16
N GLY A 14 2.15 -11.47 1.49
CA GLY A 14 2.92 -12.55 0.88
C GLY A 14 3.37 -12.26 -0.56
N ILE A 15 3.16 -11.03 -1.04
CA ILE A 15 3.45 -10.65 -2.43
C ILE A 15 4.83 -9.98 -2.48
N PRO A 16 5.75 -10.44 -3.35
CA PRO A 16 7.04 -9.81 -3.52
C PRO A 16 6.92 -8.35 -4.00
N GLU A 17 7.86 -7.50 -3.60
CA GLU A 17 7.93 -6.10 -4.06
C GLU A 17 7.88 -5.99 -5.59
N ALA A 18 8.67 -6.80 -6.29
CA ALA A 18 8.73 -6.80 -7.75
C ALA A 18 7.36 -7.03 -8.40
N ASP A 19 6.52 -7.87 -7.77
CA ASP A 19 5.22 -8.26 -8.30
C ASP A 19 4.20 -7.15 -8.18
N PHE A 20 4.04 -6.55 -7.00
CA PHE A 20 3.04 -5.49 -6.85
C PHE A 20 3.50 -4.15 -7.43
N LEU A 21 4.80 -3.91 -7.61
CA LEU A 21 5.30 -2.75 -8.38
C LEU A 21 5.19 -2.95 -9.90
N SER A 22 5.07 -4.20 -10.36
CA SER A 22 4.88 -4.52 -11.78
C SER A 22 3.61 -3.89 -12.35
N PRO A 23 3.52 -3.64 -13.67
CA PRO A 23 2.32 -3.08 -14.33
C PRO A 23 1.08 -3.99 -14.27
N SER A 24 1.23 -5.25 -13.86
CA SER A 24 0.15 -6.24 -13.81
C SER A 24 -1.03 -5.76 -12.95
N ARG A 25 -2.25 -6.04 -13.41
CA ARG A 25 -3.51 -5.65 -12.75
C ARG A 25 -4.20 -6.81 -12.03
N LYS A 26 -3.48 -7.91 -11.78
CA LYS A 26 -3.96 -8.99 -10.91
C LYS A 26 -4.44 -8.40 -9.58
N TRP A 27 -5.58 -8.87 -9.11
CA TRP A 27 -6.25 -8.28 -7.96
C TRP A 27 -5.33 -8.22 -6.74
N GLU A 28 -4.58 -9.28 -6.48
CA GLU A 28 -3.67 -9.37 -5.33
C GLU A 28 -2.59 -8.27 -5.39
N TYR A 29 -2.07 -7.98 -6.59
CA TYR A 29 -1.05 -6.95 -6.78
C TYR A 29 -1.63 -5.54 -6.66
N VAL A 30 -2.86 -5.35 -7.14
CA VAL A 30 -3.59 -4.10 -6.97
C VAL A 30 -3.90 -3.86 -5.50
N GLU A 31 -4.32 -4.91 -4.78
CA GLU A 31 -4.61 -4.88 -3.35
C GLU A 31 -3.36 -4.48 -2.54
N ALA A 32 -2.20 -5.08 -2.82
CA ALA A 32 -0.94 -4.68 -2.20
C ALA A 32 -0.59 -3.21 -2.47
N ARG A 33 -0.79 -2.73 -3.71
CA ARG A 33 -0.60 -1.30 -4.03
C ARG A 33 -1.59 -0.39 -3.29
N MET A 34 -2.84 -0.82 -3.10
CA MET A 34 -3.82 -0.09 -2.30
C MET A 34 -3.35 0.04 -0.85
N LEU A 35 -2.91 -1.07 -0.24
CA LEU A 35 -2.40 -1.08 1.14
C LEU A 35 -1.19 -0.17 1.31
N LEU A 36 -0.21 -0.25 0.39
CA LEU A 36 0.97 0.62 0.40
C LEU A 36 0.60 2.10 0.24
N THR A 37 -0.32 2.41 -0.68
CA THR A 37 -0.79 3.79 -0.93
C THR A 37 -1.44 4.37 0.32
N LEU A 38 -2.30 3.61 0.99
CA LEU A 38 -2.98 4.06 2.21
C LEU A 38 -2.02 4.23 3.38
N LEU A 39 -1.08 3.30 3.56
CA LEU A 39 -0.05 3.43 4.59
C LEU A 39 0.74 4.73 4.41
N LEU A 40 1.30 4.96 3.22
CA LEU A 40 2.11 6.15 2.94
C LEU A 40 1.29 7.44 3.04
N HIS A 41 0.03 7.41 2.62
CA HIS A 41 -0.86 8.56 2.76
C HIS A 41 -1.11 8.92 4.23
N ARG A 42 -1.29 7.91 5.10
CA ARG A 42 -1.45 8.11 6.56
C ARG A 42 -0.20 8.68 7.22
N GLU A 43 0.98 8.34 6.69
CA GLU A 43 2.27 8.93 7.09
C GLU A 43 2.46 10.38 6.55
N GLY A 44 1.44 10.97 5.91
CA GLY A 44 1.51 12.33 5.37
C GLY A 44 2.25 12.44 4.03
N VAL A 45 2.53 11.33 3.35
CA VAL A 45 3.20 11.34 2.05
C VAL A 45 2.22 11.79 0.96
N VAL A 46 2.63 12.77 0.16
CA VAL A 46 1.82 13.31 -0.95
C VAL A 46 1.73 12.35 -2.13
N ASP A 47 0.61 12.39 -2.87
CA ASP A 47 0.32 11.49 -4.00
C ASP A 47 1.45 11.41 -5.04
N GLN A 48 2.13 12.53 -5.32
CA GLN A 48 3.26 12.54 -6.27
C GLN A 48 4.41 11.65 -5.79
N ARG A 49 4.77 11.73 -4.51
CA ARG A 49 5.85 10.92 -3.94
C ARG A 49 5.46 9.45 -3.85
N ILE A 50 4.20 9.16 -3.52
CA ILE A 50 3.66 7.80 -3.57
C ILE A 50 3.77 7.24 -5.01
N ALA A 51 3.49 8.06 -6.02
CA ALA A 51 3.58 7.68 -7.42
C ALA A 51 5.00 7.23 -7.81
N ASP A 52 6.01 7.97 -7.34
CA ASP A 52 7.42 7.60 -7.53
C ASP A 52 7.73 6.24 -6.87
N VAL A 53 7.25 6.01 -5.65
CA VAL A 53 7.46 4.75 -4.91
C VAL A 53 6.80 3.57 -5.61
N ILE A 54 5.55 3.71 -6.04
CA ILE A 54 4.80 2.60 -6.66
C ILE A 54 5.00 2.49 -8.17
N ARG A 55 5.87 3.31 -8.76
CA ARG A 55 6.16 3.38 -10.21
C ARG A 55 4.90 3.60 -11.04
N ARG A 56 4.09 4.59 -10.66
CA ARG A 56 2.85 4.96 -11.36
C ARG A 56 2.78 6.47 -11.59
N GLN A 57 1.80 6.86 -12.40
CA GLN A 57 1.46 8.26 -12.61
C GLN A 57 0.65 8.78 -11.41
N ARG A 58 0.85 10.04 -11.03
CA ARG A 58 0.12 10.68 -9.93
C ARG A 58 -1.40 10.51 -10.03
N PRO A 59 -2.06 10.74 -11.20
CA PRO A 59 -3.50 10.54 -11.31
C PRO A 59 -3.94 9.11 -11.01
N THR A 60 -3.11 8.11 -11.36
CA THR A 60 -3.36 6.71 -11.03
C THR A 60 -3.32 6.47 -9.52
N VAL A 61 -2.39 7.13 -8.80
CA VAL A 61 -2.33 7.06 -7.33
C VAL A 61 -3.56 7.68 -6.70
N THR A 62 -3.97 8.86 -7.16
CA THR A 62 -5.15 9.56 -6.62
C THR A 62 -6.40 8.68 -6.75
N VAL A 63 -6.64 8.11 -7.94
CA VAL A 63 -7.76 7.17 -8.16
C VAL A 63 -7.62 5.91 -7.31
N LEU A 64 -6.42 5.34 -7.23
CA LEU A 64 -6.14 4.16 -6.42
C LEU A 64 -6.40 4.40 -4.93
N ARG A 65 -6.01 5.57 -4.41
CA ARG A 65 -6.17 5.96 -3.01
C ARG A 65 -7.65 6.07 -2.66
N HIS A 66 -8.43 6.82 -3.44
CA HIS A 66 -9.88 6.92 -3.22
C HIS A 66 -10.56 5.56 -3.32
N LYS A 67 -10.20 4.76 -4.32
CA LYS A 67 -10.72 3.39 -4.43
C LYS A 67 -10.34 2.54 -3.20
N ALA A 68 -9.13 2.68 -2.68
CA ALA A 68 -8.68 1.95 -1.50
C ALA A 68 -9.43 2.38 -0.24
N GLU A 69 -9.66 3.69 -0.07
CA GLU A 69 -10.49 4.26 1.01
C GLU A 69 -11.91 3.67 0.96
N ASP A 70 -12.54 3.67 -0.22
CA ASP A 70 -13.87 3.08 -0.44
C ASP A 70 -13.88 1.59 -0.12
N VAL A 71 -12.94 0.82 -0.68
CA VAL A 71 -12.91 -0.63 -0.47
C VAL A 71 -12.68 -0.98 1.00
N ILE A 72 -11.88 -0.21 1.75
CA ILE A 72 -11.70 -0.45 3.19
C ILE A 72 -12.98 -0.19 4.00
N ALA A 73 -13.81 0.75 3.57
CA ALA A 73 -15.09 1.01 4.24
C ALA A 73 -16.04 -0.19 4.16
N TYR A 74 -15.97 -0.98 3.09
CA TYR A 74 -16.89 -2.10 2.83
C TYR A 74 -16.26 -3.50 3.01
N SER A 75 -14.92 -3.63 2.94
CA SER A 75 -14.20 -4.90 3.01
C SER A 75 -13.52 -5.08 4.36
N SER A 76 -14.10 -5.95 5.19
CA SER A 76 -13.51 -6.37 6.46
C SER A 76 -12.13 -7.02 6.28
N SER A 77 -11.94 -7.77 5.19
CA SER A 77 -10.68 -8.42 4.84
C SER A 77 -9.57 -7.40 4.57
N LEU A 78 -9.85 -6.39 3.73
CA LEU A 78 -8.85 -5.36 3.40
C LEU A 78 -8.54 -4.48 4.61
N SER A 79 -9.56 -4.12 5.39
CA SER A 79 -9.40 -3.38 6.64
C SER A 79 -8.50 -4.11 7.64
N LEU A 80 -8.69 -5.43 7.79
CA LEU A 80 -7.84 -6.26 8.66
C LEU A 80 -6.40 -6.33 8.14
N LYS A 81 -6.19 -6.47 6.83
CA LYS A 81 -4.86 -6.43 6.22
C LYS A 81 -4.17 -5.09 6.47
N LEU A 82 -4.88 -3.97 6.32
CA LEU A 82 -4.30 -2.64 6.60
C LEU A 82 -3.87 -2.52 8.06
N LYS A 83 -4.69 -2.97 9.02
CA LYS A 83 -4.31 -2.98 10.44
C LYS A 83 -3.04 -3.78 10.69
N LYS A 84 -2.90 -4.95 10.06
CA LYS A 84 -1.69 -5.77 10.15
C LYS A 84 -0.48 -5.08 9.53
N VAL A 85 -0.65 -4.41 8.38
CA VAL A 85 0.41 -3.64 7.72
C VAL A 85 0.89 -2.49 8.61
N LEU A 86 -0.03 -1.73 9.21
CA LEU A 86 0.30 -0.63 10.13
C LEU A 86 1.11 -1.14 11.33
N LYS A 87 0.62 -2.18 12.00
CA LYS A 87 1.35 -2.80 13.11
C LYS A 87 2.74 -3.27 12.69
N ALA A 88 2.84 -3.98 11.58
CA ALA A 88 4.12 -4.45 11.04
C ALA A 88 5.07 -3.30 10.69
N TYR A 89 4.54 -2.16 10.26
CA TYR A 89 5.33 -0.97 9.96
C TYR A 89 5.85 -0.29 11.24
N GLU A 90 5.00 -0.11 12.24
CA GLU A 90 5.34 0.45 13.56
C GLU A 90 6.42 -0.38 14.26
N ASP A 91 6.28 -1.72 14.26
CA ASP A 91 7.25 -2.65 14.84
C ASP A 91 8.65 -2.50 14.20
N ARG A 92 8.71 -2.09 12.92
CA ARG A 92 9.96 -1.89 12.17
C ARG A 92 10.54 -0.48 12.30
N GLN A 93 9.78 0.49 12.79
CA GLN A 93 10.27 1.83 13.11
C GLN A 93 10.78 1.94 14.54
N SER A 94 10.33 1.05 15.43
CA SER A 94 10.70 1.03 16.85
C SER A 94 12.06 0.36 17.13
N ILE A 95 12.80 0.00 16.06
CA ILE A 95 14.14 -0.58 16.05
C ILE A 95 15.06 0.40 15.32
#